data_AF-A0A8R1DXY9-F1
#
_entry.id   AF-A0A8R1DXY9-F1
#
_cell.length_a   1.000
_cell.length_b   1.000
_cell.length_c   1.000
_cell.angle_alpha   90.00
_cell.angle_beta   90.00
_cell.angle_gamma   90.00
#
_symmetry.space_group_name_H-M   'P 1'
#
loop_
_entity.id
_entity.type
_entity.pdbx_description
1 polymer ?
#
loop_
_entity_poly.entity_id
_entity_poly.type
_entity_poly.pdbx_seq_one_letter_code
_entity_poly.pdbx_strand_id
1 'polypeptide(L)'
;MKRTVSCLFLLISASFFELTFSCAATSPVVASTTTTTTTTTEEPTTTEEPITTEEPTTSSSTTTTTTTTTTEPITEPNTTSTTTTTTTTTEPTSTTTTTTTTTTTTTTTTTTTTTPSTTTTLQPCSPLTIKYGMADGDLATDVTYSGYSSNDATMTSTMMVSCSTTAGNNVYMQFNDGEGGPLENQNQPQTISVSLTCNYDDNFWVYTAVVNGVSYTRTVTEVDCQVAPNFR
;
A
#
# COMPACT_ATOMS: atom_id res chain seq x y z
N MET A 1 -55.17 0.95 -6.56
CA MET A 1 -54.86 0.35 -7.88
C MET A 1 -53.44 -0.19 -7.84
N LYS A 2 -53.30 -1.52 -7.79
CA LYS A 2 -52.03 -2.25 -7.91
C LYS A 2 -51.63 -2.30 -9.38
N ARG A 3 -50.34 -2.12 -9.67
CA ARG A 3 -49.74 -2.62 -10.91
C ARG A 3 -48.48 -3.41 -10.56
N THR A 4 -48.65 -4.72 -10.57
CA THR A 4 -47.58 -5.71 -10.51
C THR A 4 -46.92 -5.76 -11.89
N VAL A 5 -45.61 -5.55 -11.97
CA VAL A 5 -44.84 -5.80 -13.19
C VAL A 5 -44.41 -7.26 -13.15
N SER A 6 -45.04 -8.07 -14.00
CA SER A 6 -44.67 -9.46 -14.23
C SER A 6 -43.66 -9.48 -15.37
N CYS A 7 -42.39 -9.75 -15.05
CA CYS A 7 -41.39 -10.09 -16.07
C CYS A 7 -41.46 -11.59 -16.35
N LEU A 8 -42.04 -11.89 -17.50
CA LEU A 8 -42.03 -13.21 -18.13
C LEU A 8 -40.60 -13.52 -18.58
N PHE A 9 -39.93 -14.46 -17.92
CA PHE A 9 -38.64 -15.01 -18.34
C PHE A 9 -38.88 -15.93 -19.54
N LEU A 10 -38.49 -15.46 -20.73
CA LEU A 10 -38.46 -16.24 -21.95
C LEU A 10 -37.08 -16.88 -22.07
N LEU A 11 -37.00 -18.18 -21.84
CA LEU A 11 -35.84 -19.02 -22.16
C LEU A 11 -35.66 -19.03 -23.68
N ILE A 12 -34.65 -18.34 -24.18
CA ILE A 12 -34.15 -18.52 -25.55
C ILE A 12 -32.72 -19.03 -25.47
N SER A 13 -32.59 -20.21 -26.05
CA SER A 13 -31.40 -21.03 -26.28
C SER A 13 -30.28 -20.32 -27.03
N ALA A 14 -29.06 -20.72 -26.69
CA ALA A 14 -27.78 -20.45 -27.33
C ALA A 14 -27.84 -20.03 -28.81
N SER A 15 -27.33 -18.84 -29.08
CA SER A 15 -26.71 -18.47 -30.36
C SER A 15 -25.79 -17.28 -30.11
N PHE A 16 -24.52 -17.47 -30.43
CA PHE A 16 -23.47 -16.45 -30.49
C PHE A 16 -24.00 -15.17 -31.16
N PHE A 17 -24.07 -14.07 -30.40
CA PHE A 17 -24.29 -12.74 -30.95
C PHE A 17 -23.42 -11.77 -30.15
N GLU A 18 -22.33 -11.31 -30.75
CA GLU A 18 -21.55 -10.20 -30.22
C GLU A 18 -22.38 -8.91 -30.29
N LEU A 19 -22.85 -8.46 -29.13
CA LEU A 19 -23.41 -7.13 -28.94
C LEU A 19 -22.28 -6.20 -28.50
N THR A 20 -21.67 -5.51 -29.47
CA THR A 20 -20.84 -4.35 -29.20
C THR A 20 -21.74 -3.19 -28.77
N PHE A 21 -21.82 -2.94 -27.47
CA PHE A 21 -22.47 -1.76 -26.92
C PHE A 21 -21.55 -0.55 -27.11
N SER A 22 -21.81 0.24 -28.15
CA SER A 22 -21.18 1.55 -28.34
C SER A 22 -21.96 2.60 -27.53
N CYS A 23 -21.46 2.94 -26.35
CA CYS A 23 -21.97 4.08 -25.58
C CYS A 23 -21.25 5.34 -26.07
N ALA A 24 -21.92 6.14 -26.90
CA ALA A 24 -21.46 7.47 -27.27
C ALA A 24 -21.66 8.43 -26.08
N ALA A 25 -20.60 8.68 -25.31
CA ALA A 25 -20.53 9.79 -24.37
C ALA A 25 -19.93 11.01 -25.08
N THR A 26 -20.75 12.01 -25.39
CA THR A 26 -20.29 13.32 -25.86
C THR A 26 -19.71 14.10 -24.68
N SER A 27 -18.39 14.09 -24.54
CA SER A 27 -17.63 15.01 -23.69
C SER A 27 -17.18 16.23 -24.50
N PRO A 28 -17.13 17.44 -23.90
CA PRO A 28 -16.73 18.66 -24.60
C PRO A 28 -15.26 18.59 -25.02
N VAL A 29 -15.03 18.80 -26.31
CA VAL A 29 -13.72 18.88 -26.95
C VAL A 29 -13.01 20.16 -26.48
N VAL A 30 -12.05 20.00 -25.57
CA VAL A 30 -10.99 20.98 -25.34
C VAL A 30 -9.92 20.71 -26.39
N ALA A 31 -9.68 21.68 -27.27
CA ALA A 31 -8.66 21.58 -28.31
C ALA A 31 -7.27 21.54 -27.68
N SER A 32 -6.68 20.35 -27.60
CA SER A 32 -5.27 20.16 -27.30
C SER A 32 -4.49 20.01 -28.61
N THR A 33 -3.58 20.95 -28.84
CA THR A 33 -2.65 20.94 -29.95
C THR A 33 -1.65 19.80 -29.77
N THR A 34 -1.75 18.75 -30.59
CA THR A 34 -0.78 17.65 -30.62
C THR A 34 0.38 18.01 -31.54
N THR A 35 1.58 18.17 -30.98
CA THR A 35 2.84 18.24 -31.73
C THR A 35 3.30 16.83 -32.04
N THR A 36 3.25 16.45 -33.32
CA THR A 36 3.77 15.17 -33.82
C THR A 36 5.28 15.24 -33.98
N THR A 37 6.03 14.65 -33.06
CA THR A 37 7.47 14.39 -33.24
C THR A 37 7.61 13.03 -33.93
N THR A 38 8.10 13.05 -35.16
CA THR A 38 8.39 11.83 -35.93
C THR A 38 9.83 11.42 -35.60
N THR A 39 10.00 10.32 -34.88
CA THR A 39 11.32 9.75 -34.60
C THR A 39 11.58 8.62 -35.59
N THR A 40 12.53 8.83 -36.49
CA THR A 40 13.05 7.82 -37.42
C THR A 40 13.90 6.82 -36.64
N THR A 41 13.48 5.56 -36.60
CA THR A 41 14.26 4.44 -36.07
C THR A 41 15.15 3.90 -37.19
N GLU A 42 16.47 4.06 -37.05
CA GLU A 42 17.43 3.32 -37.87
C GLU A 42 17.59 1.90 -37.33
N GLU A 43 17.51 0.93 -38.23
CA GLU A 43 17.65 -0.50 -38.01
C GLU A 43 19.14 -0.87 -37.94
N PRO A 44 19.65 -1.44 -36.83
CA PRO A 44 21.03 -1.95 -36.81
C PRO A 44 21.07 -3.34 -37.43
N THR A 45 21.65 -3.44 -38.63
CA THR A 45 22.12 -4.71 -39.20
C THR A 45 23.24 -5.28 -38.35
N THR A 46 23.01 -6.45 -37.73
CA THR A 46 24.02 -7.19 -36.96
C THR A 46 24.32 -8.50 -37.68
N THR A 47 25.58 -8.67 -38.07
CA THR A 47 26.14 -9.87 -38.70
C THR A 47 26.34 -10.95 -37.63
N GLU A 48 25.71 -12.12 -37.79
CA GLU A 48 25.92 -13.29 -36.94
C GLU A 48 27.22 -14.02 -37.32
N GLU A 49 28.12 -14.20 -36.35
CA GLU A 49 29.17 -15.22 -36.38
C GLU A 49 28.63 -16.54 -35.80
N PRO A 50 29.06 -17.71 -36.29
CA PRO A 50 28.61 -19.00 -35.78
C PRO A 50 29.25 -19.29 -34.41
N ILE A 51 28.40 -19.34 -33.37
CA ILE A 51 28.78 -19.80 -32.03
C ILE A 51 28.62 -21.31 -31.90
N THR A 52 29.72 -21.96 -31.53
CA THR A 52 29.84 -23.39 -31.24
C THR A 52 29.07 -23.77 -29.98
N THR A 53 28.19 -24.75 -30.11
CA THR A 53 27.43 -25.37 -29.01
C THR A 53 28.35 -26.24 -28.14
N GLU A 54 28.61 -25.81 -26.90
CA GLU A 54 29.09 -26.70 -25.84
C GLU A 54 27.92 -27.16 -24.97
N GLU A 55 27.87 -28.47 -24.76
CA GLU A 55 26.85 -29.22 -24.02
C GLU A 55 26.93 -28.91 -22.50
N PRO A 56 25.83 -28.53 -21.83
CA PRO A 56 25.89 -28.23 -20.40
C PRO A 56 26.05 -29.52 -19.59
N THR A 57 27.20 -29.65 -18.92
CA THR A 57 27.46 -30.69 -17.93
C THR A 57 26.75 -30.34 -16.61
N THR A 58 25.79 -31.18 -16.24
CA THR A 58 25.02 -31.10 -14.99
C THR A 58 25.93 -31.40 -13.80
N SER A 59 26.20 -30.40 -12.97
CA SER A 59 26.87 -30.58 -11.68
C SER A 59 25.88 -30.26 -10.55
N SER A 60 25.33 -31.30 -9.94
CA SER A 60 24.44 -31.21 -8.78
C SER A 60 25.25 -30.88 -7.54
N SER A 61 25.18 -29.63 -7.08
CA SER A 61 25.68 -29.23 -5.76
C SER A 61 24.54 -29.21 -4.74
N THR A 62 24.50 -30.23 -3.90
CA THR A 62 23.64 -30.27 -2.71
C THR A 62 24.16 -29.25 -1.69
N THR A 63 23.43 -28.16 -1.49
CA THR A 63 23.72 -27.19 -0.44
C THR A 63 22.95 -27.58 0.83
N THR A 64 23.68 -28.08 1.82
CA THR A 64 23.14 -28.39 3.15
C THR A 64 23.03 -27.10 3.95
N THR A 65 21.80 -26.60 4.13
CA THR A 65 21.52 -25.45 5.01
C THR A 65 21.43 -25.94 6.46
N THR A 66 22.47 -25.64 7.24
CA THR A 66 22.48 -25.87 8.69
C THR A 66 21.78 -24.71 9.39
N THR A 67 20.60 -24.95 9.94
CA THR A 67 19.86 -23.98 10.75
C THR A 67 20.43 -23.97 12.17
N THR A 68 21.20 -22.94 12.52
CA THR A 68 21.67 -22.72 13.89
C THR A 68 20.61 -21.95 14.66
N THR A 69 19.89 -22.63 15.54
CA THR A 69 18.97 -22.01 16.50
C THR A 69 19.79 -21.37 17.62
N THR A 70 19.96 -20.05 17.56
CA THR A 70 20.51 -19.25 18.65
C THR A 70 19.39 -18.90 19.63
N THR A 71 19.43 -19.51 20.82
CA THR A 71 18.56 -19.16 21.94
C THR A 71 19.14 -17.91 22.62
N GLU A 72 18.53 -16.75 22.44
CA GLU A 72 18.87 -15.55 23.22
C GLU A 72 18.42 -15.72 24.69
N PRO A 73 19.26 -15.35 25.67
CA PRO A 73 18.86 -15.31 27.07
C PRO A 73 17.89 -14.15 27.31
N ILE A 74 16.68 -14.49 27.78
CA ILE A 74 15.69 -13.55 28.28
C ILE A 74 16.29 -12.83 29.50
N THR A 75 16.64 -11.56 29.32
CA THR A 75 17.10 -10.70 30.41
C THR A 75 15.90 -9.87 30.88
N GLU A 76 15.51 -10.10 32.13
CA GLU A 76 14.43 -9.44 32.85
C GLU A 76 14.64 -7.91 32.90
N PRO A 77 13.63 -7.08 32.59
CA PRO A 77 13.78 -5.63 32.65
C PRO A 77 13.83 -5.17 34.13
N ASN A 78 15.03 -4.92 34.61
CA ASN A 78 15.26 -4.30 35.92
C ASN A 78 14.84 -2.82 35.87
N THR A 79 13.64 -2.52 36.36
CA THR A 79 13.10 -1.16 36.51
C THR A 79 13.86 -0.37 37.58
N THR A 80 14.89 0.36 37.16
CA THR A 80 15.58 1.33 38.03
C THR A 80 14.84 2.67 38.00
N SER A 81 14.07 2.94 39.05
CA SER A 81 13.42 4.24 39.26
C SER A 81 14.48 5.29 39.60
N THR A 82 14.68 6.25 38.71
CA THR A 82 15.65 7.35 38.90
C THR A 82 14.91 8.55 39.50
N THR A 83 15.11 8.79 40.79
CA THR A 83 14.56 9.97 41.49
C THR A 83 15.47 11.17 41.24
N THR A 84 15.01 12.12 40.43
CA THR A 84 15.73 13.38 40.18
C THR A 84 15.45 14.38 41.30
N THR A 85 16.45 14.64 42.14
CA THR A 85 16.39 15.68 43.18
C THR A 85 16.77 17.03 42.58
N THR A 86 15.82 17.96 42.51
CA THR A 86 16.04 19.34 42.06
C THR A 86 16.55 20.20 43.21
N THR A 87 17.85 20.54 43.20
CA THR A 87 18.46 21.45 44.16
C THR A 87 18.21 22.90 43.73
N THR A 88 17.47 23.66 44.53
CA THR A 88 17.22 25.10 44.28
C THR A 88 18.30 25.90 45.01
N THR A 89 19.20 26.53 44.26
CA THR A 89 20.23 27.43 44.79
C THR A 89 19.71 28.86 44.76
N THR A 90 19.52 29.46 45.93
CA THR A 90 19.19 30.88 46.12
C THR A 90 20.46 31.72 46.07
N GLU A 91 20.60 32.54 45.04
CA GLU A 91 21.68 33.50 44.87
C GLU A 91 21.38 34.81 45.63
N PRO A 92 22.37 35.45 46.30
CA PRO A 92 22.15 36.69 47.03
C PRO A 92 21.91 37.88 46.10
N THR A 93 20.77 38.53 46.29
CA THR A 93 20.38 39.76 45.59
C THR A 93 21.25 40.95 46.05
N SER A 94 22.07 41.49 45.15
CA SER A 94 22.77 42.77 45.36
C SER A 94 21.93 43.95 44.84
N THR A 95 21.59 44.85 45.75
CA THR A 95 20.81 46.07 45.46
C THR A 95 21.73 47.14 44.88
N THR A 96 21.62 47.40 43.58
CA THR A 96 22.33 48.51 42.91
C THR A 96 21.36 49.66 42.65
N THR A 97 21.63 50.81 43.26
CA THR A 97 20.83 52.03 43.07
C THR A 97 21.27 52.72 41.78
N THR A 98 20.45 52.64 40.74
CA THR A 98 20.73 53.28 39.43
C THR A 98 19.93 54.57 39.28
N THR A 99 20.62 55.68 39.02
CA THR A 99 20.01 56.98 38.72
C THR A 99 19.33 56.94 37.35
N THR A 100 18.02 57.21 37.33
CA THR A 100 17.18 57.11 36.13
C THR A 100 17.20 58.43 35.35
N THR A 101 17.76 58.43 34.15
CA THR A 101 17.59 59.51 33.17
C THR A 101 16.35 59.21 32.33
N THR A 102 15.35 60.10 32.37
CA THR A 102 14.09 59.94 31.65
C THR A 102 14.24 60.31 30.17
N THR A 103 14.35 59.31 29.30
CA THR A 103 14.26 59.48 27.84
C THR A 103 12.84 59.15 27.40
N THR A 104 12.13 60.12 26.82
CA THR A 104 10.78 59.92 26.27
C THR A 104 10.88 59.24 24.91
N THR A 105 10.65 57.93 24.89
CA THR A 105 10.59 57.13 23.65
C THR A 105 9.14 56.99 23.20
N THR A 106 8.84 57.43 21.97
CA THR A 106 7.53 57.25 21.34
C THR A 106 7.43 55.82 20.80
N THR A 107 6.63 54.97 21.45
CA THR A 107 6.42 53.57 21.05
C THR A 107 5.26 53.48 20.06
N THR A 108 5.54 53.14 18.81
CA THR A 108 4.52 52.80 17.81
C THR A 108 4.08 51.34 18.03
N THR A 109 2.84 51.14 18.48
CA THR A 109 2.27 49.80 18.71
C THR A 109 1.78 49.20 17.40
N THR A 110 2.58 48.34 16.77
CA THR A 110 2.15 47.52 15.64
C THR A 110 1.31 46.36 16.16
N THR A 111 0.01 46.35 15.86
CA THR A 111 -0.89 45.25 16.23
C THR A 111 -0.70 44.09 15.24
N THR A 112 0.04 43.07 15.64
CA THR A 112 0.20 41.85 14.84
C THR A 112 -1.03 40.97 15.06
N THR A 113 -1.96 40.96 14.10
CA THR A 113 -3.08 40.01 14.09
C THR A 113 -2.54 38.62 13.75
N THR A 114 -2.41 37.75 14.76
CA THR A 114 -2.06 36.34 14.56
C THR A 114 -3.31 35.58 14.11
N THR A 115 -3.35 35.19 12.84
CA THR A 115 -4.36 34.25 12.33
C THR A 115 -4.19 32.93 13.07
N PRO A 116 -5.25 32.35 13.67
CA PRO A 116 -5.14 31.04 14.31
C PRO A 116 -4.77 29.99 13.25
N SER A 117 -3.59 29.39 13.39
CA SER A 117 -3.20 28.24 12.59
C SER A 117 -3.89 27.01 13.18
N THR A 118 -4.89 26.49 12.49
CA THR A 118 -5.47 25.19 12.81
C THR A 118 -4.49 24.11 12.41
N THR A 119 -3.83 23.49 13.38
CA THR A 119 -3.03 22.29 13.17
C THR A 119 -3.99 21.12 12.92
N THR A 120 -4.19 20.74 11.66
CA THR A 120 -4.87 19.49 11.31
C THR A 120 -3.94 18.35 11.69
N THR A 121 -4.26 17.62 12.76
CA THR A 121 -3.55 16.39 13.10
C THR A 121 -3.96 15.32 12.10
N LEU A 122 -3.02 14.91 11.24
CA LEU A 122 -3.21 13.81 10.31
C LEU A 122 -3.37 12.49 11.09
N GLN A 123 -4.38 11.70 10.72
CA GLN A 123 -4.74 10.48 11.43
C GLN A 123 -4.15 9.26 10.71
N PRO A 124 -3.67 8.23 11.45
CA PRO A 124 -3.24 6.97 10.85
C PRO A 124 -4.33 6.31 10.01
N CYS A 125 -3.91 5.58 8.98
CA CYS A 125 -4.83 4.89 8.09
C CYS A 125 -5.53 3.75 8.81
N SER A 126 -6.85 3.67 8.73
CA SER A 126 -7.58 2.57 9.34
C SER A 126 -7.50 1.32 8.45
N PRO A 127 -7.21 0.12 9.00
CA PRO A 127 -7.24 -1.12 8.23
C PRO A 127 -8.65 -1.50 7.75
N LEU A 128 -9.69 -0.89 8.35
CA LEU A 128 -11.09 -1.13 8.03
C LEU A 128 -11.61 -0.29 6.85
N THR A 129 -10.75 0.52 6.22
CA THR A 129 -11.12 1.22 4.98
C THR A 129 -11.11 0.31 3.75
N ILE A 130 -10.40 -0.84 3.84
CA ILE A 130 -10.48 -1.91 2.85
C ILE A 130 -11.68 -2.79 3.15
N LYS A 131 -12.44 -3.13 2.12
CA LYS A 131 -13.44 -4.20 2.20
C LYS A 131 -12.75 -5.55 2.01
N TYR A 132 -12.99 -6.46 2.93
CA TYR A 132 -12.44 -7.81 2.87
C TYR A 132 -13.54 -8.78 2.44
N GLY A 133 -13.28 -9.48 1.34
CA GLY A 133 -14.13 -10.53 0.81
C GLY A 133 -14.29 -11.68 1.78
N MET A 134 -15.50 -12.23 1.83
CA MET A 134 -15.75 -13.51 2.48
C MET A 134 -15.40 -14.64 1.52
N ALA A 135 -14.95 -15.75 2.08
CA ALA A 135 -14.75 -16.98 1.33
C ALA A 135 -16.06 -17.40 0.62
N ASP A 136 -16.01 -17.61 -0.70
CA ASP A 136 -17.14 -18.20 -1.42
C ASP A 136 -17.18 -19.73 -1.16
N GLY A 137 -17.81 -20.11 -0.05
CA GLY A 137 -18.02 -21.50 0.38
C GLY A 137 -16.98 -22.06 1.36
N ASP A 138 -17.05 -23.37 1.64
CA ASP A 138 -16.27 -24.05 2.68
C ASP A 138 -14.77 -24.25 2.36
N LEU A 139 -14.32 -23.87 1.16
CA LEU A 139 -13.00 -24.20 0.65
C LEU A 139 -11.97 -23.06 0.81
N ALA A 140 -12.41 -21.82 1.00
CA ALA A 140 -11.53 -20.68 1.23
C ALA A 140 -11.60 -20.21 2.68
N THR A 141 -10.55 -19.55 3.14
CA THR A 141 -10.60 -18.73 4.35
C THR A 141 -10.92 -17.29 3.96
N ASP A 142 -11.67 -16.60 4.81
CA ASP A 142 -11.95 -15.18 4.63
C ASP A 142 -10.66 -14.37 4.48
N VAL A 143 -10.73 -13.31 3.67
CA VAL A 143 -9.62 -12.38 3.58
C VAL A 143 -9.47 -11.68 4.93
N THR A 144 -8.27 -11.73 5.49
CA THR A 144 -7.97 -11.14 6.81
C THR A 144 -6.76 -10.23 6.72
N TYR A 145 -6.73 -9.21 7.57
CA TYR A 145 -5.53 -8.41 7.76
C TYR A 145 -4.86 -8.75 9.09
N SER A 146 -3.54 -8.59 9.14
CA SER A 146 -2.73 -8.81 10.32
C SER A 146 -1.52 -7.88 10.33
N GLY A 147 -0.80 -7.82 11.46
CA GLY A 147 0.44 -7.05 11.56
C GLY A 147 0.26 -5.54 11.33
N TYR A 148 -0.94 -5.00 11.58
CA TYR A 148 -1.20 -3.57 11.45
C TYR A 148 -0.27 -2.78 12.39
N SER A 149 0.47 -1.84 11.83
CA SER A 149 1.33 -0.93 12.57
C SER A 149 1.24 0.48 11.99
N SER A 150 1.54 1.48 12.81
CA SER A 150 1.50 2.89 12.42
C SER A 150 2.69 3.62 13.02
N ASN A 151 3.25 4.54 12.26
CA ASN A 151 4.43 5.30 12.62
C ASN A 151 4.19 6.78 12.33
N ASP A 152 3.96 7.55 13.39
CA ASP A 152 3.68 8.99 13.30
C ASP A 152 4.92 9.80 12.86
N ALA A 153 6.14 9.26 13.06
CA ALA A 153 7.36 9.94 12.63
C ALA A 153 7.54 9.88 11.10
N THR A 154 7.11 8.78 10.47
CA THR A 154 7.13 8.63 9.01
C THR A 154 5.78 8.91 8.36
N MET A 155 4.74 9.13 9.16
CA MET A 155 3.34 9.32 8.72
C MET A 155 2.85 8.17 7.84
N THR A 156 3.21 6.95 8.22
CA THR A 156 2.85 5.74 7.46
C THR A 156 2.27 4.65 8.35
N SER A 157 1.27 3.95 7.80
CA SER A 157 0.73 2.72 8.35
C SER A 157 1.09 1.55 7.43
N THR A 158 1.32 0.38 8.00
CA THR A 158 1.55 -0.86 7.24
C THR A 158 0.66 -1.98 7.76
N MET A 159 0.29 -2.92 6.90
CA MET A 159 -0.37 -4.16 7.30
C MET A 159 -0.10 -5.28 6.30
N MET A 160 -0.38 -6.51 6.71
CA MET A 160 -0.42 -7.68 5.84
C MET A 160 -1.86 -8.06 5.56
N VAL A 161 -2.21 -8.30 4.31
CA VAL A 161 -3.50 -8.88 3.92
C VAL A 161 -3.25 -10.28 3.39
N SER A 162 -3.97 -11.25 3.94
CA SER A 162 -3.73 -12.66 3.67
C SER A 162 -5.00 -13.43 3.39
N CYS A 163 -4.82 -14.49 2.60
CA CYS A 163 -5.87 -15.40 2.22
C CYS A 163 -5.29 -16.79 1.97
N SER A 164 -6.02 -17.83 2.39
CA SER A 164 -5.56 -19.21 2.30
C SER A 164 -6.70 -20.18 1.95
N THR A 165 -6.34 -21.35 1.44
CA THR A 165 -7.28 -22.43 1.12
C THR A 165 -6.77 -23.78 1.66
N THR A 166 -7.61 -24.80 1.57
CA THR A 166 -7.30 -26.18 1.97
C THR A 166 -6.38 -26.90 0.97
N ALA A 167 -5.77 -28.00 1.41
CA ALA A 167 -4.90 -28.81 0.56
C ALA A 167 -5.64 -29.33 -0.69
N GLY A 168 -4.97 -29.29 -1.85
CA GLY A 168 -5.57 -29.67 -3.14
C GLY A 168 -6.23 -28.52 -3.89
N ASN A 169 -6.26 -27.31 -3.32
CA ASN A 169 -6.72 -26.09 -3.98
C ASN A 169 -5.63 -25.02 -4.02
N ASN A 170 -5.83 -24.05 -4.91
CA ASN A 170 -5.05 -22.84 -5.08
C ASN A 170 -5.97 -21.64 -4.86
N VAL A 171 -5.39 -20.54 -4.40
CA VAL A 171 -6.10 -19.29 -4.17
C VAL A 171 -5.59 -18.21 -5.11
N TYR A 172 -6.50 -17.35 -5.55
CA TYR A 172 -6.22 -16.17 -6.36
C TYR A 172 -6.78 -14.96 -5.63
N MET A 173 -5.89 -14.06 -5.20
CA MET A 173 -6.27 -12.81 -4.56
C MET A 173 -6.58 -11.77 -5.63
N GLN A 174 -7.69 -11.06 -5.49
CA GLN A 174 -8.12 -10.02 -6.42
C GLN A 174 -8.30 -8.69 -5.67
N PHE A 175 -7.89 -7.60 -6.29
CA PHE A 175 -8.04 -6.24 -5.80
C PHE A 175 -9.16 -5.52 -6.55
N ASN A 176 -9.92 -4.70 -5.84
CA ASN A 176 -10.88 -3.73 -6.38
C ASN A 176 -11.87 -4.31 -7.41
N ASP A 177 -12.49 -5.45 -7.13
CA ASP A 177 -13.52 -6.07 -7.98
C ASP A 177 -13.12 -6.18 -9.47
N GLY A 178 -12.19 -7.09 -9.77
CA GLY A 178 -11.83 -7.39 -11.16
C GLY A 178 -10.56 -6.72 -11.69
N GLU A 179 -9.91 -5.82 -10.96
CA GLU A 179 -8.72 -5.11 -11.46
C GLU A 179 -7.45 -5.98 -11.55
N GLY A 180 -7.56 -7.28 -11.23
CA GLY A 180 -6.45 -8.22 -11.12
C GLY A 180 -5.95 -8.32 -9.68
N GLY A 181 -4.75 -8.85 -9.47
CA GLY A 181 -4.25 -9.12 -8.13
C GLY A 181 -2.75 -8.90 -7.98
N PRO A 182 -2.21 -9.29 -6.82
CA PRO A 182 -0.80 -9.12 -6.52
C PRO A 182 0.09 -10.08 -7.34
N LEU A 183 1.39 -9.78 -7.38
CA LEU A 183 2.40 -10.59 -8.09
C LEU A 183 2.45 -12.03 -7.55
N GLU A 184 2.15 -12.19 -6.26
CA GLU A 184 2.12 -13.44 -5.51
C GLU A 184 1.14 -14.47 -6.11
N ASN A 185 0.20 -14.06 -6.95
CA ASN A 185 -0.70 -14.95 -7.69
C ASN A 185 0.01 -15.87 -8.70
N GLN A 186 1.23 -15.52 -9.18
CA GLN A 186 1.83 -16.12 -10.38
C GLN A 186 2.04 -17.64 -10.34
N ASN A 187 2.22 -18.21 -9.15
CA ASN A 187 2.52 -19.64 -9.00
C ASN A 187 1.31 -20.44 -8.49
N GLN A 188 0.11 -19.85 -8.56
CA GLN A 188 -1.12 -20.44 -8.04
C GLN A 188 -0.90 -21.04 -6.63
N PRO A 189 -0.50 -20.23 -5.64
CA PRO A 189 -0.19 -20.74 -4.32
C PRO A 189 -1.47 -21.15 -3.56
N GLN A 190 -1.32 -21.88 -2.46
CA GLN A 190 -2.42 -22.19 -1.54
C GLN A 190 -2.63 -21.08 -0.50
N THR A 191 -1.69 -20.14 -0.41
CA THR A 191 -1.73 -19.01 0.51
C THR A 191 -1.08 -17.81 -0.15
N ILE A 192 -1.75 -16.68 -0.09
CA ILE A 192 -1.24 -15.40 -0.55
C ILE A 192 -1.22 -14.46 0.65
N SER A 193 -0.11 -13.76 0.83
CA SER A 193 0.04 -12.72 1.84
C SER A 193 0.80 -11.56 1.24
N VAL A 194 0.22 -10.35 1.31
CA VAL A 194 0.76 -9.14 0.69
C VAL A 194 0.91 -8.02 1.71
N SER A 195 1.95 -7.22 1.56
CA SER A 195 2.14 -6.02 2.38
C SER A 195 1.48 -4.81 1.72
N LEU A 196 0.66 -4.10 2.49
CA LEU A 196 0.08 -2.82 2.10
C LEU A 196 0.68 -1.71 2.95
N THR A 197 0.97 -0.58 2.31
CA THR A 197 1.44 0.64 2.96
C THR A 197 0.45 1.77 2.71
N CYS A 198 0.19 2.59 3.71
CA CYS A 198 -0.65 3.78 3.59
C CYS A 198 0.05 5.00 4.16
N ASN A 199 -0.01 6.12 3.44
CA ASN A 199 0.46 7.42 3.92
C ASN A 199 -0.71 8.19 4.56
N TYR A 200 -0.47 8.87 5.68
CA TYR A 200 -1.52 9.61 6.40
C TYR A 200 -2.09 10.78 5.58
N ASP A 201 -1.31 11.35 4.66
CA ASP A 201 -1.73 12.44 3.76
C ASP A 201 -2.75 11.96 2.73
N ASP A 202 -2.48 10.80 2.11
CA ASP A 202 -3.32 10.25 1.04
C ASP A 202 -4.48 9.41 1.59
N ASN A 203 -4.30 8.78 2.75
CA ASN A 203 -5.29 7.89 3.39
C ASN A 203 -5.74 6.71 2.51
N PHE A 204 -4.89 6.28 1.58
CA PHE A 204 -5.13 5.13 0.70
C PHE A 204 -4.11 4.02 0.95
N TRP A 205 -4.59 2.78 1.07
CA TRP A 205 -3.71 1.62 1.13
C TRP A 205 -3.16 1.29 -0.25
N VAL A 206 -1.85 1.10 -0.33
CA VAL A 206 -1.13 0.87 -1.59
C VAL A 206 -0.35 -0.43 -1.50
N TYR A 207 -0.58 -1.30 -2.48
CA TYR A 207 0.28 -2.43 -2.80
C TYR A 207 1.38 -1.97 -3.75
N THR A 208 2.62 -2.43 -3.53
CA THR A 208 3.75 -2.17 -4.42
C THR A 208 4.48 -3.47 -4.75
N ALA A 209 4.69 -3.72 -6.04
CA ALA A 209 5.48 -4.84 -6.55
C ALA A 209 6.63 -4.32 -7.41
N VAL A 210 7.73 -5.07 -7.46
CA VAL A 210 8.87 -4.76 -8.34
C VAL A 210 9.02 -5.90 -9.35
N VAL A 211 8.90 -5.59 -10.64
CA VAL A 211 9.07 -6.54 -11.74
C VAL A 211 10.15 -6.02 -12.67
N ASN A 212 11.23 -6.78 -12.84
CA ASN A 212 12.39 -6.40 -13.66
C ASN A 212 12.98 -5.02 -13.28
N GLY A 213 13.00 -4.70 -11.98
CA GLY A 213 13.50 -3.41 -11.47
C GLY A 213 12.53 -2.24 -11.59
N VAL A 214 11.33 -2.44 -12.17
CA VAL A 214 10.28 -1.42 -12.29
C VAL A 214 9.26 -1.61 -11.18
N SER A 215 8.94 -0.53 -10.45
CA SER A 215 7.91 -0.54 -9.42
C SER A 215 6.52 -0.32 -10.01
N TYR A 216 5.60 -1.19 -9.66
CA TYR A 216 4.18 -1.11 -10.00
C TYR A 216 3.40 -0.92 -8.70
N THR A 217 2.61 0.14 -8.63
CA THR A 217 1.80 0.46 -7.46
C THR A 217 0.31 0.35 -7.79
N ARG A 218 -0.47 -0.02 -6.78
CA ARG A 218 -1.92 -0.06 -6.89
C ARG A 218 -2.57 0.32 -5.57
N THR A 219 -3.53 1.23 -5.63
CA THR A 219 -4.42 1.52 -4.50
C THR A 219 -5.38 0.36 -4.29
N VAL A 220 -5.53 -0.08 -3.04
CA VAL A 220 -6.37 -1.22 -2.64
C VAL A 220 -7.49 -0.69 -1.77
N THR A 221 -8.73 -0.92 -2.21
CA THR A 221 -9.97 -0.55 -1.52
C THR A 221 -10.84 -1.75 -1.21
N GLU A 222 -10.61 -2.86 -1.90
CA GLU A 222 -11.34 -4.11 -1.76
C GLU A 222 -10.40 -5.27 -2.09
N VAL A 223 -10.47 -6.35 -1.32
CA VAL A 223 -9.68 -7.56 -1.55
C VAL A 223 -10.58 -8.77 -1.44
N ASP A 224 -10.67 -9.55 -2.51
CA ASP A 224 -11.42 -10.79 -2.59
C ASP A 224 -10.51 -11.98 -2.87
N CYS A 225 -11.01 -13.16 -2.55
CA CYS A 225 -10.32 -14.41 -2.84
C CYS A 225 -11.18 -15.39 -3.61
N GLN A 226 -10.59 -15.91 -4.67
CA GLN A 226 -11.18 -16.97 -5.48
C GLN A 226 -10.39 -18.25 -5.26
N VAL A 227 -11.08 -19.38 -5.15
CA VAL A 227 -10.46 -20.70 -4.97
C VAL A 227 -10.71 -21.56 -6.19
N ALA A 228 -9.67 -22.26 -6.64
CA ALA A 228 -9.75 -23.22 -7.72
C ALA A 228 -9.07 -24.54 -7.33
N PRO A 229 -9.60 -25.70 -7.76
CA PRO A 229 -8.94 -26.98 -7.57
C PRO A 229 -7.59 -27.04 -8.29
N ASN A 230 -6.65 -27.79 -7.71
CA ASN A 230 -5.34 -28.02 -8.32
C ASN A 230 -5.47 -29.07 -9.41
N PHE A 231 -5.41 -28.65 -10.67
CA PHE A 231 -5.26 -29.57 -11.79
C PHE A 231 -3.80 -30.02 -11.86
N ARG A 232 -3.44 -31.01 -11.03
CA ARG A 232 -2.20 -31.77 -11.18
C ARG A 232 -2.42 -32.98 -12.06
#